data_AF-A0A0F8WKC5-F1
#
_entry.id   AF-A0A0F8WKC5-F1
#
_cell.length_a   1.000
_cell.length_b   1.000
_cell.length_c   1.000
_cell.angle_alpha   90.00
_cell.angle_beta   90.00
_cell.angle_gamma   90.00
#
_symmetry.space_group_name_H-M   'P 1'
#
loop_
_entity.id
_entity.type
_entity.pdbx_description
1 polymer ?
#
loop_
_entity_poly.entity_id
_entity_poly.type
_entity_poly.pdbx_seq_one_letter_code
_entity_poly.pdbx_strand_id
1 'polypeptide(L)'
;MDRMLSDWLAGYIEFTKNTEPPLSYHIWVGISTIASALERKCFMKWGHSDIYPNQYIVLIGPSGQSRKGEAVNLARNFIDHIGVNVGAQSTTQEALISKLKDSTSTYQNAQGEPKFQSALTIISDELTVLLRQKDVQLLGYMTDWYDSRPEWTYETKHQGIDRVTGVCVNLLGATAPDWLP
;
A
#
# COMPACT_ATOMS: atom_id res chain seq x y z
N MET A 1 21.87 -7.63 -10.91
CA MET A 1 21.53 -8.74 -10.00
C MET A 1 20.52 -9.58 -10.73
N ASP A 2 20.80 -10.86 -10.92
CA ASP A 2 19.93 -11.73 -11.72
C ASP A 2 18.73 -12.20 -10.89
N ARG A 3 17.61 -12.49 -11.58
CA ARG A 3 16.38 -12.93 -10.94
C ARG A 3 16.58 -14.32 -10.33
N MET A 4 16.37 -14.46 -9.02
CA MET A 4 16.53 -15.74 -8.30
C MET A 4 15.31 -16.67 -8.40
N LEU A 5 14.12 -16.11 -8.60
CA LEU A 5 12.85 -16.85 -8.68
C LEU A 5 12.21 -16.66 -10.05
N SER A 6 11.69 -17.74 -10.65
CA SER A 6 10.95 -17.66 -11.92
C SER A 6 9.61 -16.92 -11.78
N ASP A 7 8.99 -17.03 -10.61
CA ASP A 7 7.73 -16.38 -10.25
C ASP A 7 7.73 -16.02 -8.77
N TRP A 8 7.44 -14.74 -8.46
CA TRP A 8 7.43 -14.25 -7.08
C TRP A 8 6.30 -14.86 -6.27
N LEU A 9 5.09 -14.87 -6.81
CA LEU A 9 3.90 -15.27 -6.07
C LEU A 9 3.91 -16.77 -5.79
N ALA A 10 4.31 -17.58 -6.77
CA ALA A 10 4.48 -19.02 -6.58
C ALA A 10 5.57 -19.32 -5.54
N GLY A 11 6.71 -18.61 -5.60
CA GLY A 11 7.78 -18.73 -4.61
C GLY A 11 7.32 -18.33 -3.19
N TYR A 12 6.59 -17.23 -3.08
CA TYR A 12 6.00 -16.77 -1.81
C TYR A 12 5.00 -17.79 -1.25
N ILE A 13 4.09 -18.33 -2.07
CA ILE A 13 3.11 -19.33 -1.64
C ILE A 13 3.79 -20.61 -1.14
N GLU A 14 4.83 -21.09 -1.83
CA GLU A 14 5.58 -22.26 -1.36
C GLU A 14 6.33 -21.96 -0.05
N PHE A 15 6.90 -20.75 0.09
CA PHE A 15 7.53 -20.29 1.32
C PHE A 15 6.55 -20.27 2.51
N THR A 16 5.28 -19.91 2.28
CA THR A 16 4.25 -19.83 3.34
C THR A 16 3.41 -21.10 3.50
N LYS A 17 3.73 -22.19 2.81
CA LYS A 17 2.89 -23.40 2.76
C LYS A 17 2.62 -24.06 4.12
N ASN A 18 3.54 -23.92 5.06
CA ASN A 18 3.47 -24.53 6.39
C ASN A 18 3.08 -23.53 7.50
N THR A 19 2.49 -22.39 7.15
CA THR A 19 1.98 -21.41 8.13
C THR A 19 0.48 -21.57 8.37
N GLU A 20 -0.02 -21.05 9.48
CA GLU A 20 -1.44 -21.19 9.87
C GLU A 20 -2.46 -20.44 8.97
N PRO A 21 -2.15 -19.25 8.39
CA PRO A 21 -3.14 -18.53 7.59
C PRO A 21 -3.58 -19.27 6.32
N PRO A 22 -4.83 -19.08 5.87
CA PRO A 22 -5.33 -19.71 4.65
C PRO A 22 -4.59 -19.20 3.40
N LEU A 23 -4.54 -20.05 2.37
CA LEU A 23 -3.92 -19.72 1.07
C LEU A 23 -4.42 -18.41 0.46
N SER A 24 -5.71 -18.11 0.61
CA SER A 24 -6.29 -16.85 0.12
C SER A 24 -5.62 -15.61 0.71
N TYR A 25 -5.28 -15.63 2.00
CA TYR A 25 -4.56 -14.51 2.64
C TYR A 25 -3.14 -14.41 2.11
N HIS A 26 -2.45 -15.54 1.94
CA HIS A 26 -1.10 -15.54 1.37
C HIS A 26 -1.07 -14.98 -0.05
N ILE A 27 -2.04 -15.34 -0.90
CA ILE A 27 -2.14 -14.79 -2.27
C ILE A 27 -2.21 -13.25 -2.21
N TRP A 28 -3.14 -12.70 -1.42
CA TRP A 28 -3.33 -11.26 -1.32
C TRP A 28 -2.16 -10.53 -0.66
N VAL A 29 -1.53 -11.13 0.35
CA VAL A 29 -0.32 -10.58 0.97
C VAL A 29 0.87 -10.57 0.00
N GLY A 30 1.06 -11.66 -0.75
CA GLY A 30 2.11 -11.74 -1.76
C GLY A 30 1.95 -10.70 -2.86
N ILE A 31 0.70 -10.46 -3.30
CA ILE A 31 0.34 -9.38 -4.25
C ILE A 31 0.61 -8.00 -3.63
N SER A 32 0.18 -7.76 -2.39
CA SER A 32 0.43 -6.49 -1.71
C SER A 32 1.93 -6.20 -1.57
N THR A 33 2.72 -7.22 -1.22
CA THR A 33 4.18 -7.08 -1.05
C THR A 33 4.87 -6.67 -2.35
N ILE A 34 4.53 -7.31 -3.47
CA ILE A 34 5.11 -6.92 -4.76
C ILE A 34 4.58 -5.56 -5.23
N ALA A 35 3.32 -5.22 -4.97
CA ALA A 35 2.79 -3.89 -5.27
C ALA A 35 3.55 -2.78 -4.52
N SER A 36 3.82 -3.00 -3.24
CA SER A 36 4.64 -2.09 -2.41
C SER A 36 6.06 -1.95 -2.93
N ALA A 37 6.68 -3.02 -3.44
CA ALA A 37 8.02 -2.98 -4.03
C ALA A 37 8.07 -2.27 -5.39
N LEU A 38 7.02 -2.46 -6.21
CA LEU A 38 6.91 -1.86 -7.54
C LEU A 38 6.62 -0.36 -7.47
N GLU A 39 5.89 0.10 -6.46
CA GLU A 39 5.48 1.50 -6.31
C GLU A 39 4.84 2.03 -7.61
N ARG A 40 5.04 3.30 -7.96
CA ARG A 40 4.52 3.87 -9.22
C ARG A 40 5.45 3.64 -10.42
N LYS A 41 6.38 2.68 -10.35
CA LYS A 41 7.44 2.50 -11.36
C LYS A 41 7.00 1.73 -12.60
N CYS A 42 5.89 1.00 -12.50
CA CYS A 42 5.30 0.26 -13.61
C CYS A 42 3.80 0.49 -13.68
N PHE A 43 3.22 0.26 -14.86
CA PHE A 43 1.78 0.33 -15.08
C PHE A 43 1.38 -0.59 -16.23
N MET A 44 0.09 -0.94 -16.25
CA MET A 44 -0.57 -1.56 -17.38
C MET A 44 -1.42 -0.51 -18.11
N LYS A 45 -1.34 -0.48 -19.45
CA LYS A 45 -2.25 0.35 -20.25
C LYS A 45 -3.66 -0.25 -20.22
N TRP A 46 -4.65 0.55 -19.84
CA TRP A 46 -6.06 0.17 -19.83
C TRP A 46 -6.91 1.22 -20.55
N GLY A 47 -7.14 1.01 -21.85
CA GLY A 47 -7.79 2.00 -22.70
C GLY A 47 -6.99 3.31 -22.72
N HIS A 48 -7.59 4.40 -22.21
CA HIS A 48 -6.95 5.71 -22.13
C HIS A 48 -6.30 6.01 -20.76
N SER A 49 -6.35 5.08 -19.81
CA SER A 49 -5.76 5.22 -18.48
C SER A 49 -4.63 4.23 -18.23
N ASP A 50 -3.85 4.52 -17.20
CA ASP A 50 -2.77 3.67 -16.70
C ASP A 50 -3.21 3.07 -15.37
N ILE A 51 -3.13 1.75 -15.26
CA ILE A 51 -3.35 1.04 -13.99
C ILE A 51 -1.99 0.79 -13.35
N TYR A 52 -1.77 1.42 -12.20
CA TYR A 52 -0.58 1.27 -11.38
C TYR A 52 -0.80 0.17 -10.33
N PRO A 53 0.26 -0.42 -9.75
CA PRO A 53 0.16 -1.35 -8.63
C PRO A 53 -0.09 -0.57 -7.32
N ASN A 54 -1.17 0.20 -7.32
CA ASN A 54 -1.68 1.02 -6.23
C ASN A 54 -2.88 0.29 -5.63
N GLN A 55 -2.66 -0.51 -4.60
CA GLN A 55 -3.62 -1.52 -4.15
C GLN A 55 -4.03 -1.30 -2.69
N TYR A 56 -5.33 -1.32 -2.43
CA TYR A 56 -5.91 -1.40 -1.09
C TYR A 56 -6.45 -2.80 -0.86
N ILE A 57 -5.71 -3.58 -0.08
CA ILE A 57 -6.00 -4.98 0.21
C ILE A 57 -6.33 -5.09 1.70
N VAL A 58 -7.51 -5.63 2.01
CA VAL A 58 -7.96 -5.83 3.40
C VAL A 58 -8.33 -7.29 3.61
N LEU A 59 -7.65 -7.95 4.55
CA LEU A 59 -7.96 -9.31 4.98
C LEU A 59 -9.10 -9.27 5.99
N ILE A 60 -10.19 -9.99 5.71
CA ILE A 60 -11.40 -9.99 6.55
C ILE A 60 -11.60 -11.37 7.16
N GLY A 61 -11.90 -11.41 8.47
CA GLY A 61 -12.26 -12.65 9.16
C GLY A 61 -12.42 -12.48 10.67
N PRO A 62 -12.99 -13.44 11.40
CA PRO A 62 -13.15 -13.37 12.85
C PRO A 62 -11.82 -13.20 13.59
N SER A 63 -11.81 -12.37 14.63
CA SER A 63 -10.64 -12.15 15.49
C SER A 63 -10.17 -13.44 16.15
N GLY A 64 -8.85 -13.62 16.28
CA GLY A 64 -8.24 -14.79 16.90
C GLY A 64 -8.29 -16.11 16.11
N GLN A 65 -9.23 -16.29 15.17
CA GLN A 65 -9.40 -17.56 14.44
C GLN A 65 -8.69 -17.57 13.08
N SER A 66 -8.77 -16.48 12.31
CA SER A 66 -8.29 -16.50 10.92
C SER A 66 -6.79 -16.19 10.74
N ARG A 67 -6.03 -15.97 11.83
CA ARG A 67 -4.57 -15.65 11.81
C ARG A 67 -4.14 -14.55 10.82
N LYS A 68 -5.04 -13.59 10.56
CA LYS A 68 -4.81 -12.46 9.64
C LYS A 68 -3.53 -11.68 9.96
N GLY A 69 -3.31 -11.37 11.23
CA GLY A 69 -2.13 -10.62 11.68
C GLY A 69 -0.82 -11.36 11.40
N GLU A 70 -0.81 -12.69 11.44
CA GLU A 70 0.38 -13.48 11.08
C GLU A 70 0.69 -13.35 9.59
N ALA A 71 -0.34 -13.42 8.73
CA ALA A 71 -0.18 -13.18 7.29
C ALA A 71 0.33 -11.76 6.99
N VAL A 72 -0.21 -10.73 7.66
CA VAL A 72 0.23 -9.33 7.52
C VAL A 72 1.68 -9.14 7.99
N ASN A 73 2.07 -9.76 9.11
CA ASN A 73 3.43 -9.68 9.64
C ASN A 73 4.48 -10.29 8.71
N LEU A 74 4.13 -11.34 7.96
CA LEU A 74 5.02 -11.86 6.92
C LEU A 74 5.33 -10.80 5.85
N ALA A 75 4.33 -10.03 5.42
CA ALA A 75 4.50 -8.91 4.49
C ALA A 75 5.45 -7.85 5.07
N ARG A 76 5.26 -7.51 6.35
CA ARG A 76 6.08 -6.51 7.05
C ARG A 76 7.56 -6.86 6.99
N ASN A 77 7.91 -8.12 7.23
CA ASN A 77 9.31 -8.57 7.16
C ASN A 77 9.93 -8.33 5.78
N PHE A 78 9.18 -8.57 4.70
CA PHE A 78 9.66 -8.28 3.34
C PHE A 78 9.75 -6.78 3.08
N ILE A 79 8.72 -6.02 3.46
CA ILE A 79 8.63 -4.57 3.23
C ILE A 79 9.77 -3.84 3.96
N ASP A 80 10.05 -4.21 5.21
CA ASP A 80 11.16 -3.66 6.00
C ASP A 80 12.51 -4.00 5.38
N HIS A 81 12.66 -5.22 4.83
CA HIS A 81 13.89 -5.63 4.14
C HIS A 81 14.11 -4.88 2.80
N ILE A 82 13.04 -4.63 2.04
CA ILE A 82 13.10 -3.88 0.78
C ILE A 82 13.39 -2.41 1.04
N GLY A 83 12.96 -1.87 2.19
CA GLY A 83 13.23 -0.49 2.59
C GLY A 83 12.36 0.53 1.87
N VAL A 84 11.13 0.18 1.51
CA VAL A 84 10.16 1.14 0.96
C VAL A 84 9.66 2.10 2.06
N ASN A 85 9.08 3.23 1.66
CA ASN A 85 8.52 4.17 2.62
C ASN A 85 7.27 3.58 3.29
N VAL A 86 7.29 3.43 4.61
CA VAL A 86 6.17 2.92 5.40
C VAL A 86 5.46 4.04 6.17
N GLY A 87 4.13 4.07 6.08
CA GLY A 87 3.25 4.96 6.84
C GLY A 87 2.91 4.41 8.23
N ALA A 88 2.69 5.29 9.20
CA ALA A 88 2.32 4.90 10.56
C ALA A 88 0.87 4.35 10.62
N GLN A 89 0.65 3.33 11.45
CA GLN A 89 -0.66 2.68 11.66
C GLN A 89 -1.69 3.59 12.32
N SER A 90 -1.25 4.40 13.28
CA SER A 90 -2.08 5.38 13.96
C SER A 90 -1.38 6.73 13.91
N THR A 91 -1.87 7.59 13.03
CA THR A 91 -1.33 8.94 12.87
C THR A 91 -2.46 9.89 12.46
N THR A 92 -2.24 11.20 12.54
CA THR A 92 -3.21 12.17 12.01
C THR A 92 -3.17 12.18 10.49
N GLN A 93 -4.23 12.67 9.86
CA GLN A 93 -4.30 12.80 8.40
C GLN A 93 -3.16 13.65 7.87
N GLU A 94 -2.87 14.76 8.53
CA GLU A 94 -1.84 15.72 8.15
C GLU A 94 -0.46 15.08 8.21
N ALA A 95 -0.20 14.27 9.23
CA ALA A 95 1.05 13.52 9.34
C ALA A 95 1.16 12.44 8.26
N LEU A 96 0.07 11.79 7.85
CA LEU A 96 0.08 10.84 6.74
C LEU A 96 0.33 11.53 5.40
N ILE A 97 -0.30 12.68 5.17
CA ILE A 97 -0.10 13.52 3.98
C ILE A 97 1.35 14.03 3.91
N SER A 98 1.88 14.54 5.02
CA SER A 98 3.29 14.96 5.11
C SER A 98 4.23 13.80 4.79
N LYS A 99 3.99 12.62 5.37
CA LYS A 99 4.80 11.42 5.11
C LYS A 99 4.75 11.00 3.64
N LEU A 100 3.58 11.09 3.00
CA LEU A 100 3.41 10.82 1.58
C LEU A 100 4.18 11.84 0.73
N LYS A 101 4.09 13.13 1.04
CA LYS A 101 4.87 14.18 0.37
C LYS A 101 6.39 13.95 0.52
N ASP A 102 6.83 13.64 1.73
CA ASP A 102 8.25 13.39 2.05
C ASP A 102 8.78 12.10 1.39
N SER A 103 7.89 11.20 0.98
CA SER A 103 8.25 9.98 0.22
C SER A 103 8.57 10.22 -1.25
N THR A 104 8.59 11.48 -1.69
CA THR A 104 8.83 11.83 -3.09
C THR A 104 10.23 11.39 -3.55
N SER A 105 10.28 10.64 -4.64
CA SER A 105 11.50 10.12 -5.24
C SER A 105 11.47 10.24 -6.76
N THR A 106 12.65 10.18 -7.36
CA THR A 106 12.82 10.15 -8.83
C THR A 106 13.32 8.79 -9.25
N TYR A 107 12.80 8.28 -10.37
CA TYR A 107 13.29 7.07 -11.03
C TYR A 107 13.37 7.29 -12.54
N GLN A 108 14.13 6.44 -13.25
CA GLN A 108 14.15 6.44 -14.71
C GLN A 108 13.18 5.38 -15.23
N ASN A 109 12.33 5.76 -16.18
CA ASN A 109 11.47 4.80 -16.86
C ASN A 109 12.28 3.96 -17.88
N ALA A 110 11.62 3.03 -18.56
CA ALA A 110 12.26 2.17 -19.57
C ALA A 110 12.90 2.93 -20.76
N GLN A 111 12.54 4.20 -20.96
CA GLN A 111 13.08 5.07 -22.01
C GLN A 111 14.23 5.97 -21.49
N GLY A 112 14.61 5.85 -20.22
CA GLY A 112 15.61 6.70 -19.57
C GLY A 112 15.09 8.08 -19.14
N GLU A 113 13.78 8.33 -19.25
CA GLU A 113 13.19 9.61 -18.83
C GLU A 113 13.06 9.65 -17.30
N PRO A 114 13.45 10.76 -16.66
CA PRO A 114 13.19 10.94 -15.23
C PRO A 114 11.68 11.08 -14.98
N LYS A 115 11.16 10.30 -14.03
CA LYS A 115 9.80 10.36 -13.52
C LYS A 115 9.82 10.56 -12.02
N PHE A 116 8.82 11.28 -11.51
CA PHE A 116 8.62 11.50 -10.07
C PHE A 116 7.49 10.61 -9.57
N GLN A 117 7.61 10.18 -8.32
CA GLN A 117 6.57 9.48 -7.60
C GLN A 117 6.62 9.84 -6.12
N SER A 118 5.47 9.75 -5.45
CA SER A 118 5.33 9.81 -4.00
C SER A 118 4.67 8.50 -3.60
N ALA A 119 5.48 7.56 -3.11
CA ALA A 119 5.08 6.18 -2.87
C ALA A 119 5.10 5.87 -1.37
N LEU A 120 3.98 5.38 -0.83
CA LEU A 120 3.83 5.03 0.58
C LEU A 120 3.14 3.67 0.73
N THR A 121 3.64 2.85 1.65
CA THR A 121 3.01 1.58 2.03
C THR A 121 2.47 1.68 3.46
N ILE A 122 1.20 1.39 3.65
CA ILE A 122 0.54 1.37 4.94
C ILE A 122 0.22 -0.08 5.28
N ILE A 123 0.76 -0.56 6.40
CA ILE A 123 0.45 -1.91 6.91
C ILE A 123 -0.32 -1.75 8.21
N SER A 124 -1.58 -2.19 8.24
CA SER A 124 -2.47 -2.08 9.39
C SER A 124 -2.95 -3.45 9.85
N ASP A 125 -2.53 -3.88 11.04
CA ASP A 125 -2.97 -5.14 11.64
C ASP A 125 -4.44 -5.10 12.07
N GLU A 126 -4.96 -3.88 12.27
CA GLU A 126 -6.34 -3.59 12.62
C GLU A 126 -6.76 -2.29 11.93
N LEU A 127 -7.49 -2.41 10.83
CA LEU A 127 -7.85 -1.30 9.94
C LEU A 127 -8.60 -0.18 10.66
N THR A 128 -9.36 -0.53 11.70
CA THR A 128 -10.12 0.43 12.50
C THR A 128 -9.23 1.42 13.25
N VAL A 129 -7.98 1.06 13.57
CA VAL A 129 -6.99 1.96 14.17
C VAL A 129 -6.55 3.04 13.19
N LEU A 130 -6.40 2.67 11.91
CA LEU A 130 -6.02 3.60 10.84
C LEU A 130 -7.17 4.55 10.51
N LEU A 131 -8.35 3.99 10.26
CA LEU A 131 -9.51 4.77 9.81
C LEU A 131 -10.14 5.60 10.92
N ARG A 132 -9.86 5.26 12.20
CA ARG A 132 -10.54 5.80 13.39
C ARG A 132 -12.06 5.62 13.24
N GLN A 133 -12.88 5.92 14.25
CA GLN A 133 -14.33 5.82 14.06
C GLN A 133 -14.80 6.91 13.08
N LYS A 134 -14.95 6.53 11.80
CA LYS A 134 -15.58 7.31 10.72
C LYS A 134 -14.85 8.60 10.36
N ASP A 135 -13.54 8.54 10.16
CA ASP A 135 -12.84 9.66 9.55
C ASP A 135 -13.15 9.77 8.04
N VAL A 136 -14.29 10.39 7.72
CA VAL A 136 -14.80 10.56 6.34
C VAL A 136 -13.82 11.34 5.47
N GLN A 137 -13.07 12.27 6.06
CA GLN A 137 -12.12 13.09 5.32
C GLN A 137 -10.90 12.27 4.90
N LEU A 138 -10.35 11.44 5.81
CA LEU A 138 -9.29 10.50 5.46
C LEU A 138 -9.74 9.52 4.37
N LEU A 139 -10.96 8.99 4.48
CA LEU A 139 -11.53 8.10 3.45
C LEU A 139 -11.65 8.79 2.09
N GLY A 140 -12.04 10.07 2.06
CA GLY A 140 -12.06 10.88 0.84
C GLY A 140 -10.67 10.99 0.21
N TYR A 141 -9.65 11.29 1.01
CA TYR A 141 -8.27 11.36 0.52
C TYR A 141 -7.75 10.02 0.04
N MET A 142 -7.98 8.94 0.79
CA MET A 142 -7.59 7.59 0.36
C MET A 142 -8.27 7.19 -0.94
N THR A 143 -9.53 7.61 -1.15
CA THR A 143 -10.24 7.38 -2.42
C THR A 143 -9.57 8.14 -3.57
N ASP A 144 -9.23 9.41 -3.39
CA ASP A 144 -8.50 10.20 -4.39
C ASP A 144 -7.11 9.62 -4.69
N TRP A 145 -6.42 9.12 -3.66
CA TRP A 145 -5.09 8.52 -3.80
C TRP A 145 -5.14 7.18 -4.53
N TYR A 146 -6.25 6.44 -4.45
CA TYR A 146 -6.43 5.15 -5.11
C TYR A 146 -6.35 5.25 -6.64
N ASP A 147 -6.86 6.35 -7.22
CA ASP A 147 -6.79 6.64 -8.65
C ASP A 147 -5.34 6.82 -9.16
N SER A 148 -4.36 6.93 -8.26
CA SER A 148 -2.95 7.03 -8.65
C SER A 148 -2.75 8.20 -9.62
N ARG A 149 -3.16 9.41 -9.23
CA ARG A 149 -3.07 10.58 -10.11
C ARG A 149 -1.63 11.10 -10.24
N PRO A 150 -1.26 11.73 -11.38
CA PRO A 150 0.06 12.34 -11.56
C PRO A 150 0.34 13.48 -10.58
N GLU A 151 -0.69 14.15 -10.08
CA GLU A 151 -0.58 15.20 -9.07
C GLU A 151 -1.80 15.16 -8.16
N TRP A 152 -1.57 15.41 -6.88
CA TRP A 152 -2.62 15.63 -5.88
C TRP A 152 -2.20 16.79 -4.97
N THR A 153 -3.14 17.67 -4.66
CA THR A 153 -2.88 18.91 -3.92
C THR A 153 -3.71 18.98 -2.66
N TYR A 154 -3.07 19.36 -1.56
CA TYR A 154 -3.71 19.58 -0.28
C TYR A 154 -3.49 21.02 0.17
N GLU A 155 -4.57 21.77 0.34
CA GLU A 155 -4.51 23.17 0.79
C GLU A 155 -4.98 23.26 2.23
N THR A 156 -4.14 23.86 3.07
CA THR A 156 -4.53 24.20 4.45
C THR A 156 -4.71 25.71 4.58
N LYS A 157 -5.65 26.14 5.41
CA LYS A 157 -5.94 27.58 5.62
C LYS A 157 -4.74 28.39 6.12
N HIS A 158 -3.74 27.76 6.76
CA HIS A 158 -2.63 28.45 7.43
C HIS A 158 -1.22 27.95 7.06
N GLN A 159 -1.07 26.84 6.34
CA GLN A 159 0.22 26.16 6.15
C GLN A 159 0.68 26.09 4.68
N GLY A 160 -0.11 26.64 3.75
CA GLY A 160 0.21 26.66 2.32
C GLY A 160 -0.39 25.48 1.54
N ILE A 161 0.14 25.27 0.32
CA ILE A 161 -0.30 24.23 -0.61
C ILE A 161 0.75 23.13 -0.64
N ASP A 162 0.39 21.93 -0.19
CA ASP A 162 1.17 20.72 -0.37
C ASP A 162 0.84 20.09 -1.73
N ARG A 163 1.86 19.90 -2.56
CA ARG A 163 1.75 19.18 -3.83
C ARG A 163 2.46 17.84 -3.74
N VAL A 164 1.74 16.78 -4.07
CA VAL A 164 2.23 15.40 -4.11
C VAL A 164 2.22 14.93 -5.56
N THR A 165 3.36 14.47 -6.07
CA THR A 165 3.54 14.14 -7.49
C THR A 165 3.69 12.64 -7.70
N GLY A 166 2.92 12.09 -8.62
CA GLY A 166 2.89 10.65 -8.90
C GLY A 166 2.48 9.85 -7.68
N VAL A 167 1.24 10.04 -7.22
CA VAL A 167 0.72 9.41 -6.00
C VAL A 167 0.69 7.89 -6.16
N CYS A 168 1.18 7.15 -5.17
CA CYS A 168 1.01 5.70 -5.06
C CYS A 168 0.97 5.30 -3.59
N VAL A 169 -0.19 4.88 -3.11
CA VAL A 169 -0.40 4.44 -1.72
C VAL A 169 -0.87 2.99 -1.72
N ASN A 170 -0.02 2.08 -1.24
CA ASN A 170 -0.42 0.71 -1.00
C ASN A 170 -0.95 0.56 0.43
N LEU A 171 -2.08 -0.12 0.61
CA LEU A 171 -2.62 -0.47 1.92
C LEU A 171 -2.73 -2.00 2.03
N LEU A 172 -2.12 -2.55 3.07
CA LEU A 172 -2.37 -3.90 3.54
C LEU A 172 -3.00 -3.83 4.92
N GLY A 173 -4.30 -4.07 5.01
CA GLY A 173 -5.08 -4.05 6.23
C GLY A 173 -5.55 -5.44 6.65
N ALA A 174 -5.88 -5.60 7.93
CA ALA A 174 -6.74 -6.67 8.41
C ALA A 174 -7.87 -6.09 9.27
N THR A 175 -9.06 -6.70 9.23
CA THR A 175 -10.20 -6.28 10.06
C THR A 175 -11.12 -7.45 10.39
N ALA A 176 -11.93 -7.28 11.44
CA ALA A 176 -13.04 -8.15 11.75
C ALA A 176 -14.32 -7.72 10.99
N PRO A 177 -15.21 -8.67 10.61
CA PRO A 177 -16.45 -8.35 9.90
C PRO A 177 -17.35 -7.36 10.65
N ASP A 178 -17.35 -7.41 11.99
CA ASP A 178 -18.24 -6.61 12.85
C ASP A 178 -18.09 -5.09 12.67
N TRP A 179 -17.00 -4.65 12.03
CA TRP A 179 -16.70 -3.25 11.76
C TRP A 179 -17.12 -2.78 10.37
N LEU A 180 -17.43 -3.70 9.46
CA LEU A 180 -17.92 -3.37 8.12
C LEU A 180 -19.44 -3.19 8.20
N PRO A 181 -19.99 -2.08 7.66
CA PRO A 181 -21.42 -1.80 7.68
C PRO A 181 -22.24 -2.82 6.89
#